data_AF-R4LQ61-F1
#
_entry.id   AF-R4LQ61-F1
#
_cell.length_a   1.000
_cell.length_b   1.000
_cell.length_c   1.000
_cell.angle_alpha   90.00
_cell.angle_beta   90.00
_cell.angle_gamma   90.00
#
_symmetry.space_group_name_H-M   'P 1'
#
loop_
_entity.id
_entity.type
_entity.pdbx_description
1 polymer ?
#
loop_
_entity_poly.entity_id
_entity_poly.type
_entity_poly.pdbx_seq_one_letter_code
_entity_poly.pdbx_strand_id
1 'polypeptide(L)'
;MSGQVGKYPRTFHLPDSPGATKDDKVQQDLSWLDGELVVTEKLDGGNLTFTRDAMYARSLDSGTNPWDVPAKALWAMTAYRIPDEWRVCGESMWARRSIGYTELPGVFIVFGIWDETNTLLGWDDTVDWAQRLELPVVPVLYRGGSLSEARAAWALRHSPETSEGFVVRSAGRIPADEFPVKVLKWVRPQHVRTEASWRHRDDFATNGFA
;
A
#
# COMPACT_ATOMS: atom_id res chain seq x y z
N MET A 1 24.31 1.10 -15.06
CA MET A 1 23.13 1.71 -15.71
C MET A 1 22.19 2.10 -14.59
N SER A 2 21.79 3.37 -14.49
CA SER A 2 20.89 3.82 -13.42
C SER A 2 19.50 3.25 -13.68
N GLY A 3 19.13 2.19 -12.95
CA GLY A 3 17.79 1.63 -12.98
C GLY A 3 16.78 2.76 -12.73
N GLN A 4 15.81 2.88 -13.64
CA GLN A 4 14.84 3.95 -13.61
C GLN A 4 14.05 3.83 -12.30
N VAL A 5 14.14 4.84 -11.42
CA VAL A 5 13.42 4.87 -10.15
C VAL A 5 11.92 4.99 -10.44
N GLY A 6 11.26 3.84 -10.56
CA GLY A 6 9.84 3.78 -10.89
C GLY A 6 8.98 4.15 -9.70
N LYS A 7 8.32 5.32 -9.76
CA LYS A 7 7.33 5.77 -8.78
C LYS A 7 6.14 4.82 -8.70
N TYR A 8 5.66 4.52 -7.50
CA TYR A 8 4.40 3.78 -7.33
C TYR A 8 3.22 4.55 -7.94
N PRO A 9 2.43 3.96 -8.85
CA PRO A 9 1.36 4.66 -9.53
C PRO A 9 0.27 5.17 -8.57
N ARG A 10 -0.56 6.10 -9.06
CA ARG A 10 -1.71 6.55 -8.28
C ARG A 10 -2.81 5.50 -8.35
N THR A 11 -3.15 4.91 -7.22
CA THR A 11 -4.35 4.10 -7.08
C THR A 11 -5.59 4.99 -7.21
N PHE A 12 -6.46 4.69 -8.15
CA PHE A 12 -7.68 5.45 -8.40
C PHE A 12 -8.79 5.01 -7.42
N HIS A 13 -9.71 5.90 -7.13
CA HIS A 13 -10.88 5.60 -6.32
C HIS A 13 -11.91 4.80 -7.12
N LEU A 14 -12.62 3.92 -6.43
CA LEU A 14 -13.92 3.41 -6.87
C LEU A 14 -14.93 4.57 -6.98
N PRO A 15 -15.91 4.53 -7.91
CA PRO A 15 -16.90 5.61 -8.11
C PRO A 15 -17.62 6.06 -6.85
N ASP A 16 -17.90 5.13 -5.96
CA ASP A 16 -18.65 5.33 -4.72
C ASP A 16 -17.75 5.48 -3.48
N SER A 17 -16.44 5.72 -3.66
CA SER A 17 -15.53 5.96 -2.55
C SER A 17 -15.81 7.31 -1.88
N PRO A 18 -16.33 7.37 -0.65
CA PRO A 18 -16.78 8.61 -0.01
C PRO A 18 -15.63 9.54 0.40
N GLY A 19 -14.41 9.00 0.53
CA GLY A 19 -13.21 9.76 0.87
C GLY A 19 -12.49 10.42 -0.31
N ALA A 20 -13.02 10.31 -1.54
CA ALA A 20 -12.43 10.96 -2.71
C ALA A 20 -12.57 12.49 -2.65
N THR A 21 -11.51 13.21 -3.02
CA THR A 21 -11.48 14.67 -3.10
C THR A 21 -11.36 15.15 -4.54
N LYS A 22 -11.44 16.47 -4.77
CA LYS A 22 -11.32 17.07 -6.12
C LYS A 22 -9.99 16.76 -6.84
N ASP A 23 -8.93 16.47 -6.09
CA ASP A 23 -7.59 16.21 -6.63
C ASP A 23 -7.36 14.71 -6.90
N ASP A 24 -8.31 13.86 -6.50
CA ASP A 24 -8.28 12.43 -6.72
C ASP A 24 -8.75 12.04 -8.12
N LYS A 25 -8.32 10.85 -8.55
CA LYS A 25 -8.77 10.23 -9.78
C LYS A 25 -9.74 9.11 -9.42
N VAL A 26 -10.84 9.03 -10.16
CA VAL A 26 -11.89 8.04 -9.97
C VAL A 26 -11.97 7.20 -11.25
N GLN A 27 -11.94 5.87 -11.10
CA GLN A 27 -12.10 4.94 -12.22
C GLN A 27 -13.58 4.66 -12.44
N GLN A 28 -14.05 4.75 -13.69
CA GLN A 28 -15.43 4.46 -14.08
C GLN A 28 -15.58 3.08 -14.71
N ASP A 29 -14.53 2.56 -15.36
CA ASP A 29 -14.52 1.21 -15.89
C ASP A 29 -14.29 0.19 -14.78
N LEU A 30 -15.37 -0.53 -14.45
CA LEU A 30 -15.40 -1.58 -13.45
C LEU A 30 -15.60 -2.98 -14.06
N SER A 31 -15.52 -3.11 -15.39
CA SER A 31 -15.83 -4.35 -16.13
C SER A 31 -14.97 -5.56 -15.74
N TRP A 32 -13.81 -5.32 -15.12
CA TRP A 32 -12.90 -6.37 -14.68
C TRP A 32 -13.22 -6.92 -13.29
N LEU A 33 -14.14 -6.30 -12.54
CA LEU A 33 -14.44 -6.66 -11.15
C LEU A 33 -15.21 -7.98 -11.00
N ASP A 34 -15.63 -8.60 -12.12
CA ASP A 34 -16.23 -9.93 -12.13
C ASP A 34 -15.19 -11.07 -12.17
N GLY A 35 -13.90 -10.72 -12.33
CA GLY A 35 -12.79 -11.66 -12.28
C GLY A 35 -12.34 -11.97 -10.84
N GLU A 36 -11.33 -12.83 -10.68
CA GLU A 36 -10.76 -13.10 -9.34
C GLU A 36 -10.07 -11.86 -8.77
N LEU A 37 -10.58 -11.39 -7.62
CA LEU A 37 -10.13 -10.21 -6.90
C LEU A 37 -9.37 -10.62 -5.64
N VAL A 38 -8.42 -9.77 -5.27
CA VAL A 38 -7.89 -9.73 -3.91
C VAL A 38 -8.18 -8.36 -3.32
N VAL A 39 -8.74 -8.36 -2.12
CA VAL A 39 -9.08 -7.14 -1.39
C VAL A 39 -8.35 -7.13 -0.07
N THR A 40 -7.54 -6.10 0.12
CA THR A 40 -6.70 -5.92 1.30
C THR A 40 -7.15 -4.72 2.11
N GLU A 41 -6.85 -4.72 3.41
CA GLU A 41 -6.96 -3.51 4.21
C GLU A 41 -6.08 -2.41 3.60
N LYS A 42 -6.62 -1.19 3.52
CA LYS A 42 -5.83 -0.01 3.21
C LYS A 42 -5.29 0.56 4.52
N LEU A 43 -4.04 0.23 4.83
CA LEU A 43 -3.36 0.77 6.00
C LEU A 43 -3.07 2.28 5.83
N ASP A 44 -3.20 3.03 6.93
CA ASP A 44 -2.97 4.47 6.99
C ASP A 44 -1.54 4.76 7.50
N GLY A 45 -0.58 4.82 6.58
CA GLY A 45 0.83 5.07 6.90
C GLY A 45 1.51 6.00 5.90
N GLY A 46 2.70 5.62 5.42
CA GLY A 46 3.40 6.32 4.36
C GLY A 46 3.97 5.37 3.31
N ASN A 47 3.58 5.54 2.05
CA ASN A 47 4.13 4.74 0.94
C ASN A 47 5.65 4.86 0.82
N LEU A 48 6.33 3.72 0.94
CA LEU A 48 7.75 3.54 0.63
C LEU A 48 7.93 2.43 -0.41
N THR A 49 9.03 2.52 -1.14
CA THR A 49 9.50 1.48 -2.06
C THR A 49 10.91 1.10 -1.70
N PHE A 50 11.14 -0.20 -1.56
CA PHE A 50 12.44 -0.83 -1.38
C PHE A 50 12.89 -1.43 -2.71
N THR A 51 14.08 -1.08 -3.14
CA THR A 51 14.82 -1.81 -4.19
C THR A 51 16.10 -2.36 -3.58
N ARG A 52 16.86 -3.13 -4.35
CA ARG A 52 18.20 -3.58 -3.92
C ARG A 52 19.09 -2.40 -3.51
N ASP A 53 19.04 -1.30 -4.27
CA ASP A 53 20.02 -0.21 -4.16
C ASP A 53 19.47 1.05 -3.49
N ALA A 54 18.15 1.16 -3.30
CA ALA A 54 17.54 2.36 -2.76
C ALA A 54 16.26 2.11 -1.94
N MET A 55 15.99 3.04 -1.03
CA MET A 55 14.68 3.24 -0.42
C MET A 55 14.19 4.64 -0.77
N TYR A 56 12.95 4.77 -1.22
CA TYR A 56 12.36 6.06 -1.54
C TYR A 56 10.85 6.08 -1.27
N ALA A 57 10.34 7.27 -0.92
CA ALA A 57 8.89 7.48 -0.84
C ALA A 57 8.29 7.67 -2.22
N ARG A 58 6.95 7.66 -2.29
CA ARG A 58 6.23 7.90 -3.56
C ARG A 58 6.59 9.23 -4.23
N SER A 59 6.92 10.27 -3.46
CA SER A 59 7.52 11.50 -3.99
C SER A 59 9.03 11.37 -3.91
N LEU A 60 9.71 11.30 -5.05
CA LEU A 60 11.13 10.97 -5.13
C LEU A 60 12.05 12.07 -4.57
N ASP A 61 11.52 13.27 -4.38
CA ASP A 61 12.19 14.47 -3.87
C ASP A 61 12.13 14.61 -2.34
N SER A 62 11.43 13.71 -1.64
CA SER A 62 11.12 13.87 -0.21
C SER A 62 12.22 13.43 0.76
N GLY A 63 13.33 12.86 0.26
CA GLY A 63 14.41 12.36 1.11
C GLY A 63 13.96 11.24 2.07
N THR A 64 14.73 11.00 3.14
CA THR A 64 14.31 10.13 4.25
C THR A 64 13.85 11.01 5.41
N ASN A 65 12.58 10.88 5.80
CA ASN A 65 12.04 11.61 6.96
C ASN A 65 12.31 10.87 8.28
N PRO A 66 12.26 11.54 9.44
CA PRO A 66 12.45 10.89 10.74
C PRO A 66 11.52 9.69 10.98
N TRP A 67 10.27 9.76 10.53
CA TRP A 67 9.32 8.66 10.65
C TRP A 67 9.59 7.46 9.72
N ASP A 68 10.47 7.59 8.74
CA ASP A 68 10.84 6.51 7.81
C ASP A 68 12.14 5.81 8.24
N VAL A 69 12.83 6.29 9.28
CA VAL A 69 14.09 5.73 9.77
C VAL A 69 13.98 4.25 10.16
N PRO A 70 12.92 3.80 10.87
CA PRO A 70 12.78 2.37 11.19
C PRO A 70 12.60 1.50 9.94
N ALA A 71 11.82 1.97 8.96
CA ALA A 71 11.69 1.28 7.68
C ALA A 71 13.02 1.26 6.90
N LYS A 72 13.84 2.33 7.00
CA LYS A 72 15.17 2.38 6.39
C LYS A 72 16.14 1.38 7.02
N ALA A 73 16.09 1.21 8.33
CA ALA A 73 16.89 0.19 9.01
C ALA A 73 16.49 -1.22 8.53
N LEU A 74 15.18 -1.49 8.41
CA LEU A 74 14.67 -2.75 7.85
C LEU A 74 15.12 -2.96 6.40
N TRP A 75 15.00 -1.93 5.56
CA TRP A 75 15.51 -1.95 4.18
C TRP A 75 16.99 -2.33 4.14
N ALA A 76 17.85 -1.69 4.93
CA ALA A 76 19.28 -1.96 4.95
C ALA A 76 19.62 -3.42 5.29
N MET A 77 18.77 -4.09 6.07
CA MET A 77 18.94 -5.50 6.45
C MET A 77 18.41 -6.49 5.41
N THR A 78 17.49 -6.10 4.52
CA THR A 78 16.80 -7.01 3.58
C THR A 78 17.11 -6.73 2.11
N ALA A 79 17.54 -5.51 1.77
CA ALA A 79 17.65 -5.03 0.38
C ALA A 79 18.51 -5.92 -0.52
N TYR A 80 19.60 -6.49 0.00
CA TYR A 80 20.49 -7.38 -0.77
C TYR A 80 19.80 -8.65 -1.30
N ARG A 81 18.64 -9.02 -0.73
CA ARG A 81 17.80 -10.16 -1.15
C ARG A 81 16.81 -9.79 -2.24
N ILE A 82 16.55 -8.49 -2.46
CA ILE A 82 15.64 -8.01 -3.51
C ILE A 82 16.34 -8.18 -4.86
N PRO A 83 15.72 -8.82 -5.87
CA PRO A 83 16.33 -8.94 -7.20
C PRO A 83 16.61 -7.58 -7.84
N ASP A 84 17.54 -7.56 -8.80
CA ASP A 84 17.84 -6.34 -9.54
C ASP A 84 16.60 -5.82 -10.27
N GLU A 85 16.42 -4.50 -10.29
CA GLU A 85 15.29 -3.81 -10.95
C GLU A 85 13.90 -4.09 -10.35
N TRP A 86 13.81 -4.89 -9.28
CA TRP A 86 12.57 -5.11 -8.56
C TRP A 86 12.26 -3.98 -7.57
N ARG A 87 10.96 -3.76 -7.36
CA ARG A 87 10.44 -2.74 -6.43
C ARG A 87 9.44 -3.36 -5.47
N VAL A 88 9.80 -3.49 -4.20
CA VAL A 88 8.92 -3.92 -3.12
C VAL A 88 8.26 -2.68 -2.53
N CYS A 89 6.97 -2.50 -2.82
CA CYS A 89 6.19 -1.37 -2.35
C CYS A 89 5.37 -1.76 -1.11
N GLY A 90 5.41 -0.89 -0.10
CA GLY A 90 4.73 -1.12 1.17
C GLY A 90 4.48 0.17 1.93
N GLU A 91 3.78 0.03 3.03
CA GLU A 91 3.40 1.13 3.89
C GLU A 91 4.36 1.21 5.09
N SER A 92 5.01 2.36 5.28
CA SER A 92 5.75 2.75 6.47
C SER A 92 4.77 3.04 7.59
N MET A 93 4.84 2.26 8.66
CA MET A 93 3.83 2.25 9.72
C MET A 93 4.34 2.75 11.07
N TRP A 94 5.58 3.24 11.17
CA TRP A 94 6.14 3.72 12.43
C TRP A 94 5.34 4.86 13.04
N ALA A 95 5.20 5.95 12.28
CA ALA A 95 4.43 7.10 12.73
C ALA A 95 2.93 6.84 12.56
N ARG A 96 2.19 7.08 13.63
CA ARG A 96 0.73 7.06 13.62
C ARG A 96 0.21 8.19 12.74
N ARG A 97 -0.76 7.86 11.89
CA ARG A 97 -1.49 8.82 11.05
C ARG A 97 -2.87 9.06 11.66
N SER A 98 -3.92 9.01 10.86
CA SER A 98 -5.30 9.22 11.31
C SER A 98 -5.85 8.01 12.05
N ILE A 99 -5.39 6.80 11.70
CA ILE A 99 -5.65 5.56 12.45
C ILE A 99 -4.49 5.25 13.39
N GLY A 100 -4.82 4.93 14.64
CA GLY A 100 -3.86 4.41 15.62
C GLY A 100 -3.95 2.90 15.69
N TYR A 101 -2.92 2.22 15.21
CA TYR A 101 -2.80 0.78 15.28
C TYR A 101 -2.04 0.36 16.54
N THR A 102 -2.39 -0.78 17.14
CA THR A 102 -1.77 -1.25 18.39
C THR A 102 -0.93 -2.52 18.22
N GLU A 103 -1.22 -3.35 17.21
CA GLU A 103 -0.67 -4.71 17.06
C GLU A 103 -0.17 -4.94 15.62
N LEU A 104 0.62 -4.00 15.08
CA LEU A 104 1.12 -4.16 13.71
C LEU A 104 2.23 -5.23 13.63
N PRO A 105 2.28 -6.04 12.57
CA PRO A 105 3.27 -7.12 12.41
C PRO A 105 4.67 -6.61 12.03
N GLY A 106 4.84 -5.31 11.79
CA GLY A 106 6.12 -4.73 11.42
C GLY A 106 6.03 -3.25 11.02
N VAL A 107 7.19 -2.60 10.95
CA VAL A 107 7.32 -1.17 10.62
C VAL A 107 7.12 -0.85 9.13
N PHE A 108 7.23 -1.87 8.27
CA PHE A 108 6.97 -1.78 6.84
C PHE A 108 6.12 -2.99 6.43
N ILE A 109 5.00 -2.75 5.76
CA ILE A 109 4.03 -3.78 5.41
C ILE A 109 3.77 -3.74 3.90
N VAL A 110 4.08 -4.82 3.20
CA VAL A 110 4.05 -4.92 1.74
C VAL A 110 2.61 -4.92 1.22
N PHE A 111 2.34 -4.13 0.19
CA PHE A 111 1.06 -4.18 -0.55
C PHE A 111 1.23 -4.50 -2.04
N GLY A 112 2.46 -4.52 -2.56
CA GLY A 112 2.70 -4.88 -3.96
C GLY A 112 4.19 -4.95 -4.31
N ILE A 113 4.53 -5.85 -5.23
CA ILE A 113 5.91 -6.03 -5.70
C ILE A 113 5.91 -5.93 -7.22
N TRP A 114 6.80 -5.13 -7.78
CA TRP A 114 7.01 -5.02 -9.21
C TRP A 114 8.30 -5.74 -9.61
N ASP A 115 8.24 -6.45 -10.72
CA ASP A 115 9.41 -7.08 -11.33
C ASP A 115 10.11 -6.15 -12.34
N GLU A 116 11.19 -6.67 -12.93
CA GLU A 116 12.03 -5.99 -13.92
C GLU A 116 11.29 -5.62 -15.21
N THR A 117 10.16 -6.29 -15.48
CA THR A 117 9.34 -6.01 -16.67
C THR A 117 8.38 -4.84 -16.46
N ASN A 118 8.47 -4.16 -15.31
CA ASN A 118 7.52 -3.13 -14.87
C ASN A 118 6.08 -3.70 -14.76
N THR A 119 5.97 -4.95 -14.30
CA THR A 119 4.71 -5.63 -14.03
C THR A 119 4.53 -5.81 -12.53
N LEU A 120 3.37 -5.40 -11.99
CA LEU A 120 2.99 -5.71 -10.63
C LEU A 120 2.67 -7.20 -10.54
N LEU A 121 3.37 -7.92 -9.68
CA LEU A 121 3.20 -9.35 -9.49
C LEU A 121 1.76 -9.70 -9.12
N GLY A 122 1.34 -10.92 -9.48
CA GLY A 122 0.11 -11.52 -8.94
C GLY A 122 0.15 -11.55 -7.41
N TRP A 123 -1.02 -11.66 -6.78
CA TRP A 123 -1.08 -11.62 -5.32
C TRP A 123 -0.35 -12.80 -4.67
N ASP A 124 -0.48 -14.00 -5.24
CA ASP A 124 0.21 -15.20 -4.72
C ASP A 124 1.74 -15.06 -4.83
N ASP A 125 2.24 -14.61 -5.98
CA ASP A 125 3.66 -14.28 -6.17
C ASP A 125 4.11 -13.17 -5.20
N THR A 126 3.25 -12.17 -4.95
CA THR A 126 3.55 -11.08 -4.00
C THR A 126 3.74 -11.62 -2.58
N VAL A 127 2.85 -12.53 -2.15
CA VAL A 127 2.91 -13.15 -0.82
C VAL A 127 4.13 -14.07 -0.69
N ASP A 128 4.40 -14.92 -1.69
CA ASP A 128 5.57 -15.81 -1.71
C ASP A 128 6.88 -15.01 -1.62
N TRP A 129 7.02 -13.95 -2.41
CA TRP A 129 8.20 -13.09 -2.35
C TRP A 129 8.32 -12.30 -1.04
N ALA A 130 7.22 -11.76 -0.51
CA ALA A 130 7.24 -11.09 0.78
C ALA A 130 7.67 -12.04 1.91
N GLN A 131 7.17 -13.29 1.89
CA GLN A 131 7.59 -14.32 2.84
C GLN A 131 9.09 -14.65 2.70
N ARG A 132 9.61 -14.78 1.47
CA ARG A 132 11.05 -14.99 1.23
C ARG A 132 11.91 -13.82 1.67
N LEU A 133 11.37 -12.61 1.73
CA LEU A 133 12.05 -11.41 2.23
C LEU A 133 11.83 -11.19 3.73
N GLU A 134 11.04 -12.06 4.38
CA GLU A 134 10.61 -11.94 5.78
C GLU A 134 9.92 -10.60 6.08
N LEU A 135 9.09 -10.16 5.14
CA LEU A 135 8.30 -8.93 5.24
C LEU A 135 6.82 -9.27 5.36
N PRO A 136 6.07 -8.66 6.32
CA PRO A 136 4.64 -8.85 6.41
C PRO A 136 3.93 -8.22 5.21
N VAL A 137 2.80 -8.80 4.82
CA VAL A 137 1.89 -8.24 3.80
C VAL A 137 0.66 -7.61 4.46
N VAL A 138 0.03 -6.66 3.77
CA VAL A 138 -1.23 -6.07 4.23
C VAL A 138 -2.30 -7.15 4.42
N PRO A 139 -3.18 -7.04 5.44
CA PRO A 139 -4.20 -8.05 5.70
C PRO A 139 -5.13 -8.25 4.51
N VAL A 140 -5.36 -9.51 4.13
CA VAL A 140 -6.39 -9.87 3.14
C VAL A 140 -7.75 -9.92 3.84
N LEU A 141 -8.68 -9.11 3.32
CA LEU A 141 -10.05 -9.04 3.79
C LEU A 141 -10.95 -10.01 3.02
N TYR A 142 -10.73 -10.13 1.71
CA TYR A 142 -11.52 -10.98 0.81
C TYR A 142 -10.71 -11.41 -0.41
N ARG A 143 -11.02 -12.61 -0.91
CA ARG A 143 -10.58 -13.11 -2.21
C ARG A 143 -11.74 -13.84 -2.88
N GLY A 144 -12.04 -13.49 -4.13
CA GLY A 144 -13.20 -14.01 -4.85
C GLY A 144 -13.64 -13.08 -5.97
N GLY A 145 -14.82 -13.32 -6.56
CA GLY A 145 -15.29 -12.62 -7.77
C GLY A 145 -16.30 -11.49 -7.53
N SER A 146 -16.49 -11.04 -6.29
CA SER A 146 -17.57 -10.10 -5.96
C SER A 146 -17.07 -8.89 -5.16
N LEU A 147 -17.19 -7.71 -5.76
CA LEU A 147 -16.93 -6.45 -5.07
C LEU A 147 -17.91 -6.21 -3.91
N SER A 148 -19.16 -6.69 -4.01
CA SER A 148 -20.14 -6.52 -2.92
C SER A 148 -19.78 -7.38 -1.70
N GLU A 149 -19.30 -8.60 -1.92
CA GLU A 149 -18.79 -9.47 -0.84
C GLU A 149 -17.51 -8.89 -0.23
N ALA A 150 -16.61 -8.34 -1.07
CA ALA A 150 -15.42 -7.65 -0.58
C ALA A 150 -15.75 -6.50 0.37
N ARG A 151 -16.78 -5.69 0.05
CA ARG A 151 -17.26 -4.61 0.91
C ARG A 151 -17.84 -5.13 2.21
N ALA A 152 -18.63 -6.20 2.13
CA ALA A 152 -19.18 -6.86 3.32
C ALA A 152 -18.06 -7.39 4.23
N ALA A 153 -16.97 -7.93 3.65
CA ALA A 153 -15.83 -8.41 4.41
C ALA A 153 -15.10 -7.29 5.17
N TRP A 154 -14.95 -6.10 4.57
CA TRP A 154 -14.43 -4.93 5.27
C TRP A 154 -15.35 -4.50 6.42
N ALA A 155 -16.65 -4.38 6.15
CA ALA A 155 -17.64 -3.94 7.15
C ALA A 155 -17.82 -4.92 8.33
N LEU A 156 -17.49 -6.21 8.13
CA LEU A 156 -17.52 -7.22 9.19
C LEU A 156 -16.35 -7.09 10.18
N ARG A 157 -15.18 -6.61 9.70
CA ARG A 157 -13.94 -6.57 10.49
C ARG A 157 -13.58 -5.17 11.00
N HIS A 158 -14.02 -4.13 10.30
CA HIS A 158 -13.58 -2.77 10.55
C HIS A 158 -14.73 -1.77 10.56
N SER A 159 -14.42 -0.59 11.10
CA SER A 159 -15.25 0.60 11.00
C SER A 159 -14.41 1.79 10.48
N PRO A 160 -15.04 2.92 10.13
CA PRO A 160 -14.33 4.16 9.77
C PRO A 160 -13.38 4.68 10.87
N GLU A 161 -13.48 4.19 12.10
CA GLU A 161 -12.62 4.54 13.23
C GLU A 161 -11.35 3.70 13.28
N THR A 162 -11.36 2.49 12.73
CA THR A 162 -10.27 1.52 12.85
C THR A 162 -9.56 1.20 11.54
N SER A 163 -10.12 1.60 10.40
CA SER A 163 -9.52 1.37 9.07
C SER A 163 -9.77 2.53 8.12
N GLU A 164 -8.79 2.84 7.25
CA GLU A 164 -8.94 3.83 6.17
C GLU A 164 -9.90 3.38 5.08
N GLY A 165 -9.88 2.09 4.78
CA GLY A 165 -10.75 1.46 3.80
C GLY A 165 -10.08 0.20 3.26
N PHE A 166 -10.24 -0.05 1.97
CA PHE A 166 -9.65 -1.21 1.32
C PHE A 166 -9.09 -0.88 -0.06
N VAL A 167 -8.17 -1.71 -0.52
CA VAL A 167 -7.68 -1.73 -1.91
C VAL A 167 -8.20 -3.00 -2.55
N VAL A 168 -8.80 -2.89 -3.73
CA VAL A 168 -9.19 -4.02 -4.58
C VAL A 168 -8.26 -4.09 -5.78
N ARG A 169 -7.74 -5.28 -6.06
CA ARG A 169 -6.91 -5.55 -7.23
C ARG A 169 -7.31 -6.84 -7.91
N SER A 170 -6.95 -6.98 -9.19
CA SER A 170 -6.94 -8.30 -9.82
C SER A 170 -5.95 -9.21 -9.10
N ALA A 171 -6.32 -10.48 -8.89
CA ALA A 171 -5.45 -11.47 -8.28
C ALA A 171 -4.20 -11.77 -9.15
N GLY A 172 -4.33 -11.65 -10.47
CA GLY A 172 -3.26 -11.89 -11.43
C GLY A 172 -2.23 -10.76 -11.52
N ARG A 173 -1.26 -10.96 -12.42
CA ARG A 173 -0.24 -9.96 -12.78
C ARG A 173 -0.89 -8.75 -13.45
N ILE A 174 -0.36 -7.56 -13.19
CA ILE A 174 -0.91 -6.29 -13.67
C ILE A 174 0.22 -5.48 -14.32
N PRO A 175 0.24 -5.39 -15.67
CA PRO A 175 1.13 -4.46 -16.37
C PRO A 175 0.93 -3.01 -15.89
N ALA A 176 1.99 -2.19 -15.93
CA ALA A 176 1.94 -0.84 -15.37
C ALA A 176 0.88 0.08 -15.99
N ASP A 177 0.59 -0.08 -17.28
CA ASP A 177 -0.43 0.66 -18.00
C ASP A 177 -1.87 0.23 -17.62
N GLU A 178 -2.06 -1.00 -17.18
CA GLU A 178 -3.32 -1.51 -16.65
C GLU A 178 -3.59 -1.15 -15.19
N PHE A 179 -2.57 -0.74 -14.43
CA PHE A 179 -2.69 -0.43 -13.00
C PHE A 179 -3.85 0.53 -12.65
N PRO A 180 -4.08 1.65 -13.37
CA PRO A 180 -5.15 2.61 -13.05
C PRO A 180 -6.56 2.03 -13.20
N VAL A 181 -6.69 0.88 -13.87
CA VAL A 181 -7.95 0.15 -14.04
C VAL A 181 -8.01 -0.99 -13.02
N LYS A 182 -6.96 -1.82 -12.95
CA LYS A 182 -6.93 -3.09 -12.21
C LYS A 182 -6.58 -2.98 -10.73
N VAL A 183 -6.26 -1.80 -10.22
CA VAL A 183 -6.01 -1.54 -8.79
C VAL A 183 -6.76 -0.28 -8.36
N LEU A 184 -7.81 -0.47 -7.57
CA LEU A 184 -8.68 0.61 -7.11
C LEU A 184 -8.76 0.63 -5.59
N LYS A 185 -9.17 1.76 -5.02
CA LYS A 185 -9.35 1.90 -3.57
C LYS A 185 -10.74 2.42 -3.24
N TRP A 186 -11.26 1.97 -2.11
CA TRP A 186 -12.36 2.59 -1.40
C TRP A 186 -11.82 3.16 -0.10
N VAL A 187 -12.16 4.41 0.20
CA VAL A 187 -11.65 5.16 1.36
C VAL A 187 -12.82 5.80 2.09
N ARG A 188 -12.85 5.70 3.41
CA ARG A 188 -13.88 6.29 4.29
C ARG A 188 -13.98 7.82 4.12
N PRO A 189 -15.12 8.45 4.45
CA PRO A 189 -15.20 9.90 4.49
C PRO A 189 -14.23 10.48 5.54
N GLN A 190 -13.69 11.67 5.28
CA GLN A 190 -12.82 12.39 6.22
C GLN A 190 -11.66 11.52 6.75
N HIS A 191 -11.00 10.79 5.85
CA HIS A 191 -9.98 9.82 6.22
C HIS A 191 -8.73 10.46 6.84
N VAL A 192 -8.38 11.69 6.47
CA VAL A 192 -7.33 12.47 7.12
C VAL A 192 -7.90 13.18 8.34
N ARG A 193 -7.41 12.83 9.54
CA ARG A 193 -7.86 13.40 10.84
C ARG A 193 -6.73 14.06 11.64
N THR A 194 -5.51 14.07 11.10
CA THR A 194 -4.34 14.72 11.70
C THR A 194 -3.96 15.96 10.91
N GLU A 195 -3.60 17.05 11.59
CA GLU A 195 -3.09 18.26 10.94
C GLU A 195 -1.75 18.01 10.25
N ALA A 196 -1.54 18.54 9.03
CA ALA A 196 -0.30 18.31 8.29
C ALA A 196 0.98 18.81 8.98
N SER A 197 0.84 19.72 9.97
CA SER A 197 1.93 20.34 10.73
C SER A 197 2.84 19.33 11.45
N TRP A 198 2.35 18.13 11.80
CA TRP A 198 3.16 17.10 12.45
C TRP A 198 4.34 16.64 11.58
N ARG A 199 4.27 16.81 10.25
CA ARG A 199 5.36 16.46 9.32
C ARG A 199 6.58 17.38 9.40
N HIS A 200 6.47 18.50 10.11
CA HIS A 200 7.54 19.47 10.28
C HIS A 200 8.10 19.46 11.70
N ARG A 201 7.85 18.38 12.43
CA ARG A 201 8.19 18.21 13.84
C ARG A 201 8.90 16.89 14.07
N ASP A 202 9.76 16.87 15.07
CA ASP A 202 10.46 15.67 15.51
C ASP A 202 9.66 14.88 16.56
N ASP A 203 8.57 15.46 17.07
CA ASP A 203 7.63 14.82 17.98
C ASP A 203 6.32 14.44 17.25
N PHE A 204 6.11 13.14 17.06
CA PHE A 204 4.90 12.58 16.46
C PHE A 204 4.49 11.30 17.19
N ALA A 205 3.19 11.01 17.20
CA ALA A 205 2.68 9.76 17.77
C ALA A 205 3.15 8.56 16.93
N THR A 206 3.41 7.44 17.59
CA THR A 206 3.80 6.17 16.94
C THR A 206 2.68 5.14 17.04
N ASN A 207 2.66 4.19 16.11
CA ASN A 207 1.82 3.00 16.23
C ASN A 207 2.43 1.99 17.22
N GLY A 208 1.62 1.02 17.64
CA GLY A 208 2.05 -0.17 18.38
C GLY A 208 2.36 -1.35 17.44
N PHE A 209 3.28 -2.22 17.87
CA PHE A 209 3.78 -3.36 17.13
C PHE A 209 3.76 -4.61 18.03
N ALA A 210 3.46 -5.77 17.42
CA ALA A 210 3.41 -7.07 18.11
C ALA A 210 4.80 -7.68 18.33
#